data_AF-A0A1V5NW41-F1
#
_entry.id   AF-A0A1V5NW41-F1
#
_cell.length_a   1.000
_cell.length_b   1.000
_cell.length_c   1.000
_cell.angle_alpha   90.00
_cell.angle_beta   90.00
_cell.angle_gamma   90.00
#
_symmetry.space_group_name_H-M   'P 1'
#
loop_
_entity.id
_entity.type
_entity.pdbx_description
1 polymer ?
#
loop_
_entity_poly.entity_id
_entity_poly.type
_entity_poly.pdbx_seq_one_letter_code
_entity_poly.pdbx_strand_id
1 'polypeptide(L)'
;MKSFLPAASIKKTLPESVAHMCGLPVEGEAMTKVIWTGIFDDVKTGIKNASPAMILQHLLEQKWKLQADDKDMIVMQHQFEYVLNGDNHKIISSLIVKGDDQTYTAMAKTVGLPLGITAKLVLEGKIKLTGVCIPVMREIYEPVLAELALAGIVFEEKES
;
A
#
# COMPACT_ATOMS: atom_id res chain seq x y z
N MET A 1 4.43 -18.61 22.90
CA MET A 1 4.95 -18.60 21.52
C MET A 1 5.43 -19.97 21.02
N LYS A 2 6.02 -20.86 21.84
CA LYS A 2 6.46 -22.20 21.40
C LYS A 2 5.36 -23.19 21.00
N SER A 3 4.08 -22.88 21.24
CA SER A 3 2.95 -23.81 21.02
C SER A 3 2.60 -24.03 19.54
N PHE A 4 3.11 -23.20 18.63
CA PHE A 4 2.83 -23.28 17.19
C PHE A 4 4.01 -23.82 16.37
N LEU A 5 5.08 -24.27 17.02
CA LEU A 5 6.25 -24.83 16.33
C LEU A 5 6.20 -26.35 16.24
N PRO A 6 6.68 -26.96 15.14
CA PRO A 6 6.80 -28.40 15.03
C PRO A 6 7.67 -29.00 16.14
N ALA A 7 7.29 -30.17 16.67
CA ALA A 7 8.01 -30.87 17.74
C ALA A 7 9.50 -31.17 17.41
N ALA A 8 9.91 -31.13 16.14
CA ALA A 8 11.30 -31.28 15.72
C ALA A 8 12.23 -30.12 16.15
N SER A 9 11.69 -29.04 16.72
CA SER A 9 12.42 -27.80 17.03
C SER A 9 13.00 -27.73 18.45
N ILE A 10 12.93 -28.82 19.22
CA ILE A 10 13.11 -28.81 20.69
C ILE A 10 14.53 -28.40 21.17
N LYS A 11 15.55 -28.44 20.32
CA LYS A 11 16.94 -28.07 20.68
C LYS A 11 17.43 -26.72 20.14
N LYS A 12 16.62 -26.01 19.36
CA LYS A 12 17.01 -24.76 18.69
C LYS A 12 16.42 -23.55 19.41
N THR A 13 17.03 -22.38 19.23
CA THR A 13 16.42 -21.12 19.70
C THR A 13 15.13 -20.83 18.91
N LEU A 14 14.28 -19.96 19.44
CA LEU A 14 13.00 -19.63 18.78
C LEU A 14 13.22 -19.02 17.37
N PRO A 15 14.17 -18.08 17.16
CA PRO A 15 14.49 -17.57 15.82
C PRO A 15 15.02 -18.64 14.86
N GLU A 16 15.92 -19.52 15.32
CA GLU A 16 16.46 -20.63 14.51
C GLU A 16 15.37 -21.61 14.05
N SER A 17 14.38 -21.85 14.92
CA SER A 17 13.25 -22.73 14.62
C SER A 17 12.37 -22.12 13.53
N VAL A 18 12.11 -20.80 13.60
CA VAL A 18 11.35 -20.06 12.58
C VAL A 18 12.11 -20.02 11.26
N ALA A 19 13.42 -19.71 11.28
CA ALA A 19 14.25 -19.69 10.07
C ALA A 19 14.20 -21.05 9.35
N HIS A 20 14.37 -22.14 10.08
CA HIS A 20 14.31 -23.49 9.53
C HIS A 20 12.93 -23.85 8.97
N MET A 21 11.84 -23.43 9.65
CA MET A 21 10.48 -23.66 9.19
C MET A 21 10.18 -22.90 7.89
N CYS A 22 10.70 -21.68 7.74
CA CYS A 22 10.50 -20.84 6.56
C CYS A 22 11.50 -21.11 5.43
N GLY A 23 12.45 -22.04 5.60
CA GLY A 23 13.51 -22.29 4.61
C GLY A 23 14.48 -21.12 4.46
N LEU A 24 14.62 -20.29 5.50
CA LEU A 24 15.46 -19.10 5.49
C LEU A 24 16.83 -19.37 6.14
N PRO A 25 17.91 -18.76 5.64
CA PRO A 25 19.18 -18.73 6.35
C PRO A 25 19.01 -18.04 7.71
N VAL A 26 19.51 -18.66 8.79
CA VAL A 26 19.39 -18.12 10.16
C VAL A 26 20.01 -16.73 10.26
N GLU A 27 21.19 -16.54 9.66
CA GLU A 27 21.90 -15.25 9.60
C GLU A 27 21.61 -14.48 8.29
N GLY A 28 20.52 -14.82 7.60
CA GLY A 28 20.11 -14.15 6.38
C GLY A 28 19.51 -12.77 6.64
N GLU A 29 19.52 -11.92 5.61
CA GLU A 29 18.95 -10.58 5.66
C GLU A 29 17.46 -10.60 6.07
N ALA A 30 16.69 -11.57 5.54
CA ALA A 30 15.28 -11.73 5.88
C ALA A 30 15.07 -12.00 7.38
N MET A 31 15.86 -12.90 7.98
CA MET A 31 15.77 -13.18 9.42
C MET A 31 16.22 -12.01 10.26
N THR A 32 17.23 -11.25 9.81
CA THR A 32 17.67 -10.02 10.47
C THR A 32 16.52 -8.99 10.54
N LYS A 33 15.79 -8.80 9.44
CA LYS A 33 14.61 -7.91 9.40
C LYS A 33 13.48 -8.41 10.30
N VAL A 34 13.22 -9.71 10.35
CA VAL A 34 12.20 -10.30 11.25
C VAL A 34 12.59 -10.08 12.71
N ILE A 35 13.84 -10.33 13.09
CA ILE A 35 14.33 -10.09 14.46
C ILE A 35 14.19 -8.61 14.84
N TRP A 36 14.51 -7.69 13.93
CA TRP A 36 14.38 -6.25 14.14
C TRP A 36 12.95 -5.78 14.49
N THR A 37 11.92 -6.52 14.04
CA THR A 37 10.52 -6.22 14.42
C THR A 37 10.25 -6.38 15.92
N GLY A 38 11.11 -7.10 16.65
CA GLY A 38 10.94 -7.41 18.06
C GLY A 38 9.97 -8.57 18.33
N ILE A 39 9.57 -9.33 17.30
CA ILE A 39 8.64 -10.46 17.44
C ILE A 39 9.14 -11.58 18.39
N PHE A 40 10.46 -11.64 18.61
CA PHE A 40 11.07 -12.61 19.52
C PHE A 40 11.41 -12.03 20.91
N ASP A 41 11.16 -10.75 21.12
CA ASP A 41 11.47 -10.07 22.37
C ASP A 41 10.48 -10.48 23.47
N ASP A 42 10.96 -10.62 24.70
CA ASP A 42 10.13 -10.94 25.86
C ASP A 42 9.49 -9.66 26.44
N VAL A 43 8.58 -9.06 25.67
CA VAL A 43 7.89 -7.82 26.02
C VAL A 43 6.39 -8.08 26.19
N LYS A 44 5.81 -7.54 27.27
CA LYS A 44 4.36 -7.59 27.49
C LYS A 44 3.66 -6.62 26.53
N THR A 45 2.75 -7.13 25.71
CA THR A 45 2.00 -6.33 24.73
C THR A 45 0.97 -5.39 25.37
N GLY A 46 0.52 -5.68 26.60
CA GLY A 46 -0.49 -4.89 27.30
C GLY A 46 -1.93 -5.03 26.76
N ILE A 47 -2.14 -5.83 25.70
CA ILE A 47 -3.44 -6.02 25.07
C ILE A 47 -4.15 -7.23 25.70
N LYS A 48 -5.33 -7.01 26.29
CA LYS A 48 -6.16 -8.10 26.84
C LYS A 48 -6.87 -8.86 25.71
N ASN A 49 -6.95 -10.19 25.84
CA ASN A 49 -7.65 -11.07 24.88
C ASN A 49 -7.23 -10.88 23.41
N ALA A 50 -5.95 -10.59 23.17
CA ALA A 50 -5.43 -10.32 21.84
C ALA A 50 -5.31 -11.60 21.00
N SER A 51 -5.68 -11.51 19.72
CA SER A 51 -5.30 -12.53 18.73
C SER A 51 -3.81 -12.41 18.37
N PRO A 52 -3.18 -13.47 17.83
CA PRO A 52 -1.81 -13.37 17.33
C PRO A 52 -1.62 -12.26 16.29
N ALA A 53 -2.63 -12.03 15.43
CA ALA A 53 -2.60 -10.95 14.44
C ALA A 53 -2.60 -9.56 15.10
N MET A 54 -3.39 -9.35 16.16
CA MET A 54 -3.40 -8.08 16.90
C MET A 54 -2.06 -7.82 17.60
N ILE A 55 -1.43 -8.86 18.15
CA ILE A 55 -0.09 -8.74 18.76
C ILE A 55 0.93 -8.34 17.70
N LEU A 56 0.92 -9.01 16.54
CA LEU A 56 1.82 -8.71 15.45
C LEU A 56 1.62 -7.28 14.93
N GLN A 57 0.37 -6.89 14.66
CA GLN A 57 0.02 -5.52 14.25
C GLN A 57 0.57 -4.50 15.25
N HIS A 58 0.33 -4.70 16.56
CA HIS A 58 0.80 -3.78 17.58
C HIS A 58 2.33 -3.61 17.58
N LEU A 59 3.09 -4.69 17.44
CA LEU A 59 4.55 -4.64 17.36
C LEU A 59 5.02 -3.89 16.11
N LEU A 60 4.47 -4.25 14.95
CA LEU A 60 4.85 -3.66 13.66
C LEU A 60 4.50 -2.18 13.60
N GLU A 61 3.33 -1.79 14.09
CA GLU A 61 2.90 -0.39 14.14
C GLU A 61 3.81 0.48 14.98
N GLN A 62 4.52 -0.03 16.00
CA GLN A 62 5.50 0.78 16.73
C GLN A 62 6.78 1.04 15.91
N LYS A 63 7.15 0.10 15.03
CA LYS A 63 8.41 0.11 14.29
C LYS A 63 8.30 0.71 12.88
N TRP A 64 7.16 0.49 12.22
CA TRP A 64 6.90 0.87 10.82
C TRP A 64 6.12 2.19 10.67
N LYS A 65 6.23 3.10 11.63
CA LYS A 65 5.69 4.45 11.49
C LYS A 65 6.58 5.28 10.58
N LEU A 66 5.96 6.01 9.66
CA LEU A 66 6.62 7.13 8.99
C LEU A 66 7.10 8.11 10.06
N GLN A 67 8.40 8.38 10.08
CA GLN A 67 8.97 9.47 10.85
C GLN A 67 8.64 10.81 10.18
N ALA A 68 8.88 11.93 10.87
CA ALA A 68 8.47 13.26 10.42
C ALA A 68 8.91 13.60 8.98
N ASP A 69 10.13 13.20 8.61
CA ASP A 69 10.73 13.48 7.30
C ASP A 69 10.65 12.30 6.31
N ASP A 70 10.04 11.17 6.73
CA ASP A 70 9.83 10.04 5.83
C ASP A 70 8.76 10.37 4.80
N LYS A 71 8.93 9.82 3.60
CA LYS A 71 8.00 9.99 2.48
C LYS A 71 7.48 8.64 2.04
N ASP A 72 6.18 8.54 1.82
CA ASP A 72 5.58 7.42 1.10
C ASP A 72 5.58 7.68 -0.41
N MET A 73 5.25 6.63 -1.15
CA MET A 73 5.11 6.70 -2.60
C MET A 73 4.02 5.74 -3.05
N ILE A 74 3.15 6.23 -3.93
CA ILE A 74 2.19 5.42 -4.66
C ILE A 74 2.73 5.19 -6.06
N VAL A 75 2.76 3.92 -6.45
CA VAL A 75 3.06 3.50 -7.81
C VAL A 75 1.88 2.68 -8.31
N MET A 76 1.28 3.10 -9.41
CA MET A 76 0.20 2.38 -10.08
C MET A 76 0.56 2.23 -11.55
N GLN A 77 0.28 1.06 -12.11
CA GLN A 77 0.51 0.80 -13.52
C GLN A 77 -0.66 0.04 -14.13
N HIS A 78 -1.19 0.56 -15.22
CA HIS A 78 -2.08 -0.17 -16.11
C HIS A 78 -1.29 -0.62 -17.33
N GLN A 79 -1.48 -1.88 -17.73
CA GLN A 79 -0.90 -2.42 -18.97
C GLN A 79 -2.04 -2.93 -19.84
N PHE A 80 -2.09 -2.46 -21.08
CA PHE A 80 -3.07 -2.85 -22.07
C PHE A 80 -2.34 -3.46 -23.25
N GLU A 81 -2.70 -4.68 -23.63
CA GLU A 81 -2.24 -5.32 -24.85
C GLU A 81 -3.47 -5.55 -25.74
N TYR A 82 -3.42 -5.06 -26.97
CA TYR A 82 -4.59 -5.07 -27.87
C TYR A 82 -4.16 -5.18 -29.33
N VAL A 83 -5.09 -5.62 -30.18
CA VAL A 83 -4.90 -5.68 -31.63
C VAL A 83 -5.62 -4.51 -32.26
N LEU A 84 -4.90 -3.76 -33.10
CA LEU A 84 -5.46 -2.67 -33.89
C LEU A 84 -5.03 -2.86 -35.34
N ASN A 85 -6.00 -2.95 -36.25
CA ASN A 85 -5.75 -3.18 -37.68
C ASN A 85 -4.89 -4.41 -38.02
N GLY A 86 -4.86 -5.41 -37.14
CA GLY A 86 -4.08 -6.64 -37.31
C GLY A 86 -2.69 -6.59 -36.67
N ASP A 87 -2.25 -5.44 -36.20
CA ASP A 87 -0.98 -5.27 -35.48
C ASP A 87 -1.20 -5.35 -33.97
N ASN A 88 -0.23 -5.92 -33.26
CA ASN A 88 -0.24 -5.96 -31.79
C ASN A 88 0.30 -4.63 -31.26
N HIS A 89 -0.41 -4.05 -30.31
CA HIS A 89 -0.04 -2.84 -29.61
C HIS A 89 -0.01 -3.09 -28.10
N LYS A 90 0.83 -2.33 -27.42
CA LYS A 90 0.88 -2.29 -25.97
C LYS A 90 0.92 -0.85 -25.49
N ILE A 91 0.07 -0.52 -24.51
CA ILE A 91 0.09 0.75 -23.78
C ILE A 91 0.41 0.44 -22.31
N ILE A 92 1.36 1.18 -21.75
CA ILE A 92 1.66 1.18 -20.32
C ILE A 92 1.37 2.58 -19.79
N SER A 93 0.41 2.69 -18.87
CA SER A 93 0.03 3.94 -18.18
C SER A 93 0.50 3.88 -16.73
N SER A 94 1.42 4.76 -16.34
CA SER A 94 2.11 4.71 -15.04
C SER A 94 1.86 5.97 -14.24
N LEU A 95 1.49 5.82 -12.96
CA LEU A 95 1.34 6.90 -12.01
C LEU A 95 2.38 6.73 -10.90
N ILE A 96 3.18 7.77 -10.65
CA ILE A 96 4.13 7.83 -9.54
C ILE A 96 3.85 9.10 -8.76
N VAL A 97 3.39 8.96 -7.52
CA VAL A 97 3.13 10.09 -6.62
C VAL A 97 3.96 9.91 -5.37
N LYS A 98 4.72 10.93 -4.98
CA LYS A 98 5.49 10.96 -3.74
C LYS A 98 4.80 11.85 -2.71
N GLY A 99 4.78 11.39 -1.47
CA GLY A 99 4.37 12.21 -0.33
C GLY A 99 5.39 13.30 -0.06
N ASP A 100 4.94 14.35 0.63
CA ASP A 100 5.82 15.44 1.03
C ASP A 100 6.44 15.17 2.40
N ASP A 101 5.65 14.62 3.32
CA ASP A 101 6.01 14.29 4.71
C ASP A 101 5.00 13.28 5.32
N GLN A 102 5.12 13.01 6.63
CA GLN A 102 4.22 12.11 7.37
C GLN A 102 2.72 12.49 7.34
N THR A 103 2.39 13.76 7.06
CA THR A 103 1.02 14.31 7.03
C THR A 103 0.49 14.35 5.61
N TYR A 104 1.24 14.92 4.68
CA TYR A 104 0.88 15.08 3.27
C TYR A 104 1.42 13.91 2.43
N THR A 105 0.96 12.71 2.78
CA THR A 105 1.37 11.46 2.13
C THR A 105 0.83 11.37 0.70
N ALA A 106 1.50 10.61 -0.17
CA ALA A 106 1.01 10.25 -1.49
C ALA A 106 -0.35 9.58 -1.37
N MET A 107 -0.54 8.68 -0.40
CA MET A 107 -1.84 8.07 -0.13
C MET A 107 -2.92 9.11 0.21
N ALA A 108 -2.64 10.06 1.10
CA ALA A 108 -3.60 11.11 1.47
C ALA A 108 -3.97 11.97 0.26
N LYS A 109 -2.99 12.33 -0.59
CA LYS A 109 -3.22 13.06 -1.84
C LYS A 109 -4.09 12.25 -2.80
N THR A 110 -3.71 11.00 -3.11
CA THR A 110 -4.39 10.18 -4.14
C THR A 110 -5.76 9.66 -3.71
N VAL A 111 -6.10 9.69 -2.42
CA VAL A 111 -7.43 9.31 -1.91
C VAL A 111 -8.29 10.53 -1.63
N GLY A 112 -7.73 11.53 -0.95
CA GLY A 112 -8.47 12.72 -0.49
C GLY A 112 -8.78 13.70 -1.62
N LEU A 113 -7.84 13.95 -2.54
CA LEU A 113 -8.05 14.93 -3.62
C LEU A 113 -9.15 14.52 -4.59
N PRO A 114 -9.23 13.26 -5.10
CA PRO A 114 -10.34 12.87 -5.97
C PRO A 114 -11.71 13.07 -5.31
N LEU A 115 -11.83 12.76 -4.01
CA LEU A 115 -13.06 12.98 -3.25
C LEU A 115 -13.40 14.46 -3.14
N GLY A 116 -12.43 15.29 -2.71
CA GLY A 116 -12.61 16.73 -2.53
C GLY A 116 -12.96 17.45 -3.84
N ILE A 117 -12.26 17.11 -4.92
CA ILE A 117 -12.52 17.62 -6.28
C ILE A 117 -13.93 17.22 -6.73
N THR A 118 -14.31 15.95 -6.59
CA THR A 118 -15.64 15.47 -6.99
C THR A 118 -16.73 16.20 -6.20
N ALA A 119 -16.58 16.34 -4.88
CA ALA A 119 -17.53 17.07 -4.05
C ALA A 119 -17.67 18.54 -4.49
N LYS A 120 -16.54 19.21 -4.79
CA LYS A 120 -16.54 20.57 -5.33
C LYS A 120 -17.30 20.67 -6.65
N LEU A 121 -17.02 19.76 -7.60
CA LEU A 121 -17.67 19.74 -8.92
C LEU A 121 -19.18 19.48 -8.85
N VAL A 122 -19.63 18.65 -7.91
CA VAL A 122 -21.06 18.43 -7.63
C VAL A 122 -21.70 19.71 -7.09
N LEU A 123 -21.07 20.38 -6.12
CA LEU A 123 -21.58 21.64 -5.54
C LEU A 123 -21.62 22.79 -6.57
N GLU A 124 -20.68 22.82 -7.51
CA GLU A 124 -20.65 23.76 -8.62
C GLU A 124 -21.67 23.43 -9.73
N GLY A 125 -22.39 22.30 -9.63
CA GLY A 125 -23.37 21.87 -10.64
C GLY A 125 -22.74 21.41 -11.96
N LYS A 126 -21.44 21.12 -11.97
CA LYS A 126 -20.71 20.60 -13.13
C LYS A 126 -20.93 19.11 -13.35
N ILE A 127 -21.19 18.36 -12.27
CA ILE A 127 -21.64 16.97 -12.31
C ILE A 127 -23.14 16.96 -11.98
N LYS A 128 -23.96 16.50 -12.91
CA LYS A 128 -25.43 16.48 -12.83
C LYS A 128 -26.01 15.07 -12.74
N LEU A 129 -25.16 14.04 -12.80
CA LEU A 129 -25.56 12.65 -12.61
C LEU A 129 -26.32 12.47 -11.29
N THR A 130 -27.41 11.71 -11.36
CA THR A 130 -28.27 11.41 -10.21
C THR A 130 -28.25 9.93 -9.89
N GLY A 131 -28.49 9.58 -8.62
CA GLY A 131 -28.49 8.20 -8.14
C GLY A 131 -27.13 7.78 -7.57
N VAL A 132 -26.91 6.47 -7.47
CA VAL A 132 -25.65 5.91 -6.97
C VAL A 132 -24.72 5.67 -8.16
N CYS A 133 -23.68 6.48 -8.26
CA CYS A 133 -22.72 6.43 -9.36
C CYS A 133 -21.32 6.07 -8.87
N ILE A 134 -20.60 5.32 -9.70
CA ILE A 134 -19.15 5.07 -9.55
C ILE A 134 -18.37 5.88 -10.59
N PRO A 135 -17.08 6.20 -10.37
CA PRO A 135 -16.30 7.13 -11.21
C PRO A 135 -15.82 6.51 -12.53
N VAL A 136 -16.70 5.79 -13.22
CA VAL A 136 -16.47 5.23 -14.58
C VAL A 136 -17.16 6.05 -15.67
N MET A 137 -17.97 7.02 -15.27
CA MET A 137 -18.69 7.91 -16.18
C MET A 137 -17.80 9.07 -16.60
N ARG A 138 -17.78 9.40 -17.89
CA ARG A 138 -16.98 10.49 -18.48
C ARG A 138 -17.19 11.82 -17.75
N GLU A 139 -18.45 12.13 -17.46
CA GLU A 139 -18.85 13.34 -16.72
C GLU A 139 -18.21 13.45 -15.33
N ILE A 140 -17.79 12.34 -14.72
CA ILE A 140 -17.06 12.32 -13.45
C ILE A 140 -15.55 12.32 -13.71
N TYR A 141 -15.03 11.31 -14.42
CA TYR A 141 -13.58 11.11 -14.44
C TYR A 141 -12.85 12.19 -15.25
N GLU A 142 -13.41 12.73 -16.33
CA GLU A 142 -12.72 13.73 -17.16
C GLU A 142 -12.42 15.02 -16.36
N PRO A 143 -13.40 15.68 -15.72
CA PRO A 143 -13.10 16.90 -14.95
C PRO A 143 -12.29 16.61 -13.69
N VAL A 144 -12.47 15.44 -13.06
CA VAL A 144 -11.69 15.06 -11.87
C VAL A 144 -10.21 14.85 -12.24
N LEU A 145 -9.92 14.11 -13.31
CA LEU A 145 -8.55 13.91 -13.80
C LEU A 145 -7.90 15.22 -14.25
N ALA A 146 -8.65 16.11 -14.90
CA ALA A 146 -8.15 17.42 -15.30
C ALA A 146 -7.70 18.26 -14.09
N GLU A 147 -8.45 18.25 -13.00
CA GLU A 147 -8.05 18.96 -11.78
C GLU A 147 -6.94 18.25 -11.00
N LEU A 148 -6.93 16.91 -10.97
CA LEU A 148 -5.85 16.13 -10.37
C LEU A 148 -4.52 16.41 -11.05
N ALA A 149 -4.52 16.63 -12.37
CA ALA A 149 -3.33 17.01 -13.11
C ALA A 149 -2.72 18.34 -12.62
N LEU A 150 -3.55 19.30 -12.19
CA LEU A 150 -3.08 20.56 -11.60
C LEU A 150 -2.38 20.34 -10.25
N ALA A 151 -2.71 19.26 -9.55
CA ALA A 151 -2.06 18.83 -8.31
C ALA A 151 -0.85 17.90 -8.55
N GLY A 152 -0.42 17.72 -9.81
CA GLY A 152 0.70 16.85 -10.17
C GLY A 152 0.40 15.36 -10.12
N ILE A 153 -0.89 14.96 -10.05
CA ILE A 153 -1.31 13.55 -10.10
C ILE A 153 -1.68 13.25 -11.55
N VAL A 154 -0.70 12.74 -12.31
CA VAL A 154 -0.82 12.50 -13.75
C VAL A 154 -0.28 11.11 -14.08
N PHE A 155 -0.96 10.41 -14.99
CA PHE A 155 -0.45 9.19 -15.57
C PHE A 155 0.44 9.51 -16.78
N GLU A 156 1.61 8.86 -16.83
CA GLU A 156 2.51 8.89 -17.98
C GLU A 156 2.29 7.63 -18.83
N GLU A 157 2.02 7.82 -20.12
CA GLU A 157 1.71 6.74 -21.04
C GLU A 157 2.87 6.46 -22.00
N LYS A 158 3.16 5.18 -22.21
CA LYS A 158 4.15 4.69 -23.16
C LYS A 158 3.53 3.63 -24.05
N GLU A 159 3.66 3.83 -25.36
CA GLU A 159 3.20 2.90 -26.39
C GLU A 159 4.37 2.09 -26.96
N SER A 160 4.12 0.82 -27.31
CA SER A 160 5.07 -0.07 -28.00
C SER A 160 4.37 -1.11 -28.85
#